data_AF-A0A2V5Q885-F1
#
_entry.id   AF-A0A2V5Q885-F1
#
_cell.length_a   1.000
_cell.length_b   1.000
_cell.length_c   1.000
_cell.angle_alpha   90.00
_cell.angle_beta   90.00
_cell.angle_gamma   90.00
#
_symmetry.space_group_name_H-M   'P 1'
#
loop_
_entity.id
_entity.type
_entity.pdbx_description
1 polymer ?
#
loop_
_entity_poly.entity_id
_entity_poly.type
_entity_poly.pdbx_seq_one_letter_code
_entity_poly.pdbx_strand_id
1 'polypeptide(L)'
;MKRTREQVAETIEAFVNGTGRQWDWDGFTSIRIDDPELEAVRKKCVAMPDEFPPSTTKEYCGEAGMQVMRELAQGLRTQPAGRS
;
A
#
# COMPACT_ATOMS: atom_id res chain seq x y z
N MET A 1 3.07 7.22 -13.28
CA MET A 1 2.87 8.45 -12.47
C MET A 1 4.07 8.60 -11.55
N LYS A 2 4.63 9.81 -11.41
CA LYS A 2 5.71 10.07 -10.44
C LYS A 2 5.09 10.16 -9.05
N ARG A 3 5.31 9.13 -8.24
CA ARG A 3 5.03 9.13 -6.79
C ARG A 3 6.34 8.87 -6.08
N THR A 4 6.55 9.52 -4.95
CA THR A 4 7.70 9.24 -4.08
C THR A 4 7.37 8.13 -3.10
N ARG A 5 8.40 7.51 -2.51
CA ARG A 5 8.24 6.47 -1.49
C ARG A 5 7.43 6.96 -0.29
N GLU A 6 7.67 8.20 0.11
CA GLU A 6 6.95 8.86 1.20
C GLU A 6 5.45 8.99 0.90
N GLN A 7 5.09 9.39 -0.33
CA GLN A 7 3.68 9.47 -0.73
C GLN A 7 3.02 8.09 -0.75
N VAL A 8 3.74 7.06 -1.21
CA VAL A 8 3.21 5.68 -1.21
C VAL A 8 3.05 5.16 0.22
N ALA A 9 4.05 5.35 1.08
CA ALA A 9 3.98 4.99 2.49
C ALA A 9 2.82 5.69 3.18
N GLU A 10 2.68 7.01 3.00
CA GLU A 10 1.58 7.79 3.57
C GLU A 10 0.22 7.30 3.07
N THR A 11 0.09 6.98 1.78
CA THR A 11 -1.16 6.44 1.21
C THR A 11 -1.54 5.11 1.86
N ILE A 12 -0.56 4.21 2.02
CA ILE A 12 -0.77 2.89 2.64
C ILE A 12 -1.07 3.05 4.14
N GLU A 13 -0.35 3.90 4.86
CA GLU A 13 -0.62 4.19 6.27
C GLU A 13 -2.01 4.80 6.46
N ALA A 14 -2.38 5.78 5.64
CA ALA A 14 -3.69 6.42 5.71
C ALA A 14 -4.80 5.40 5.44
N PHE A 15 -4.60 4.49 4.49
CA PHE A 15 -5.54 3.40 4.22
C PHE A 15 -5.69 2.44 5.41
N VAL A 16 -4.56 1.95 5.96
CA VAL A 16 -4.56 1.03 7.11
C VAL A 16 -5.16 1.68 8.36
N ASN A 17 -4.91 2.97 8.59
CA ASN A 17 -5.49 3.70 9.73
C ASN A 17 -6.94 4.13 9.48
N GLY A 18 -7.50 3.92 8.29
CA GLY A 18 -8.83 4.40 7.91
C GLY A 18 -8.95 5.93 7.85
N THR A 19 -7.83 6.65 7.85
CA THR A 19 -7.77 8.13 7.74
C THR A 19 -7.64 8.60 6.30
N GLY A 20 -7.33 7.67 5.38
CA GLY A 20 -7.19 7.91 3.95
C GLY A 20 -8.54 8.02 3.23
N ARG A 21 -8.54 8.75 2.12
CA ARG A 21 -9.73 8.85 1.26
C ARG A 21 -9.83 7.58 0.41
N GLN A 22 -11.04 7.03 0.29
CA GLN A 22 -11.30 5.87 -0.59
C GLN A 22 -10.80 6.09 -2.02
N TRP A 23 -10.92 7.33 -2.52
CA TRP A 23 -10.53 7.71 -3.88
C TRP A 23 -9.02 7.75 -4.07
N ASP A 24 -8.26 8.07 -3.02
CA ASP A 24 -6.79 8.03 -3.06
C ASP A 24 -6.29 6.59 -3.15
N TRP A 25 -6.92 5.67 -2.43
CA TRP A 25 -6.61 4.24 -2.51
C TRP A 25 -6.98 3.63 -3.88
N ASP A 26 -8.17 3.96 -4.40
CA ASP A 26 -8.59 3.53 -5.73
C ASP A 26 -7.65 4.06 -6.84
N GLY A 27 -7.29 5.34 -6.77
CA GLY A 27 -6.29 5.93 -7.67
C GLY A 27 -4.89 5.32 -7.50
N PHE A 28 -4.50 4.94 -6.28
CA PHE A 28 -3.25 4.24 -6.01
C PHE A 28 -3.21 2.84 -6.63
N THR A 29 -4.25 2.07 -6.41
CA THR A 29 -4.39 0.70 -6.92
C THR A 29 -4.67 0.66 -8.41
N SER A 30 -5.20 1.72 -9.04
CA SER A 30 -5.48 1.77 -10.48
C SER A 30 -4.32 2.33 -11.31
N ILE A 31 -3.53 3.26 -10.77
CA ILE A 31 -2.47 3.95 -11.53
C ILE A 31 -1.12 3.24 -11.37
N ARG A 32 -0.40 3.04 -12.47
CA ARG A 32 0.99 2.54 -12.44
C ARG A 32 1.97 3.58 -11.92
N ILE A 33 2.90 3.13 -11.10
CA ILE A 33 3.98 3.95 -10.52
C ILE A 33 5.22 3.74 -11.38
N ASP A 34 5.94 4.83 -11.66
CA ASP A 34 7.11 4.81 -12.54
C ASP A 34 8.29 4.04 -11.93
N ASP A 35 8.41 4.10 -10.61
CA ASP A 35 9.43 3.42 -9.85
C ASP A 35 9.11 1.91 -9.72
N PRO A 36 10.02 1.00 -10.12
CA PRO A 36 9.76 -0.44 -10.12
C PRO A 36 9.61 -1.03 -8.72
N GLU A 37 10.29 -0.48 -7.71
CA GLU A 37 10.13 -0.93 -6.32
C GLU A 37 8.75 -0.54 -5.78
N LEU A 38 8.31 0.69 -6.06
CA LEU A 38 6.97 1.15 -5.71
C LEU A 38 5.88 0.44 -6.51
N GLU A 39 6.12 0.12 -7.78
CA GLU A 39 5.19 -0.68 -8.56
C GLU A 39 5.03 -2.09 -7.95
N ALA A 40 6.12 -2.69 -7.47
CA ALA A 40 6.07 -3.98 -6.77
C ALA A 40 5.25 -3.89 -5.47
N VAL A 41 5.41 -2.82 -4.68
CA VAL A 41 4.59 -2.58 -3.48
C VAL A 41 3.11 -2.43 -3.87
N ARG A 42 2.80 -1.62 -4.89
CA ARG A 42 1.42 -1.44 -5.37
C ARG A 42 0.82 -2.75 -5.85
N LYS A 43 1.55 -3.60 -6.57
CA LYS A 43 1.09 -4.94 -6.98
C LYS A 43 0.78 -5.82 -5.77
N LYS A 44 1.64 -5.82 -4.75
CA LYS A 44 1.38 -6.53 -3.49
C LYS A 44 0.10 -6.03 -2.81
N CYS A 45 -0.08 -4.71 -2.69
CA CYS A 45 -1.30 -4.14 -2.12
C CYS A 45 -2.57 -4.57 -2.87
N VAL A 46 -2.53 -4.62 -4.21
CA VAL A 46 -3.65 -5.09 -5.04
C VAL A 46 -3.92 -6.59 -4.88
N ALA A 47 -2.90 -7.39 -4.60
CA ALA A 47 -3.02 -8.83 -4.34
C ALA A 47 -3.44 -9.16 -2.90
N MET A 48 -3.35 -8.21 -1.95
CA MET A 48 -3.75 -8.42 -0.55
C MET A 48 -5.16 -9.01 -0.36
N PRO A 49 -6.24 -8.54 -1.01
CA PRO A 49 -7.56 -9.16 -0.89
C PRO A 49 -7.63 -10.60 -1.41
N ASP A 50 -6.73 -10.98 -2.33
CA ASP A 50 -6.64 -12.34 -2.88
C ASP A 50 -5.84 -13.27 -1.95
N GLU A 51 -4.70 -12.80 -1.42
CA GLU A 51 -3.85 -13.54 -0.49
C GLU A 51 -4.45 -13.60 0.94
N PHE A 52 -5.09 -12.51 1.37
CA PHE A 52 -5.66 -12.33 2.70
C PHE A 52 -7.12 -11.86 2.55
N PRO A 53 -8.05 -12.78 2.23
CA PRO A 53 -9.44 -12.43 2.04
C PRO A 53 -10.01 -11.79 3.32
N PRO A 54 -10.81 -10.72 3.18
CA PRO A 54 -11.46 -10.10 4.33
C PRO A 54 -12.49 -11.05 4.94
N SER A 55 -12.53 -11.12 6.26
CA SER A 55 -13.57 -11.86 6.99
C SER A 55 -14.94 -11.17 6.92
N THR A 56 -14.94 -9.85 6.69
CA THR A 56 -16.15 -9.02 6.63
C THR A 56 -16.23 -8.26 5.30
N THR A 57 -17.43 -8.15 4.72
CA THR A 57 -17.67 -7.43 3.43
C THR A 57 -17.34 -5.93 3.47
N LYS A 58 -17.10 -5.34 4.65
CA LYS A 58 -16.69 -3.94 4.81
C LYS A 58 -15.17 -3.74 4.79
N GLU A 59 -14.41 -4.81 4.88
CA GLU A 59 -12.95 -4.76 4.95
C GLU A 59 -12.35 -5.04 3.58
N TYR A 60 -11.22 -4.38 3.28
CA TYR A 60 -10.53 -4.59 2.01
C TYR A 60 -9.76 -5.92 2.01
N CYS A 61 -9.07 -6.22 3.11
CA CYS A 61 -8.37 -7.48 3.32
C CYS A 61 -8.49 -7.88 4.79
N GLY A 62 -8.14 -9.13 5.12
CA GLY A 62 -8.11 -9.58 6.50
C GLY A 62 -7.08 -8.82 7.36
N GLU A 63 -7.15 -9.02 8.68
CA GLU A 63 -6.25 -8.38 9.66
C GLU A 63 -4.76 -8.60 9.35
N ALA A 64 -4.41 -9.81 8.89
CA ALA A 64 -3.06 -10.14 8.44
C ALA A 64 -2.61 -9.30 7.22
N GLY A 65 -3.50 -9.06 6.26
CA GLY A 65 -3.21 -8.19 5.12
C GLY A 65 -3.00 -6.73 5.56
N MET A 66 -3.76 -6.26 6.54
CA MET A 66 -3.56 -4.91 7.12
C MET A 66 -2.20 -4.79 7.82
N GLN A 67 -1.78 -5.83 8.54
CA GLN A 67 -0.47 -5.87 9.15
C GLN A 67 0.66 -5.80 8.11
N VAL A 68 0.57 -6.60 7.03
CA VAL A 68 1.57 -6.59 5.94
C VAL A 68 1.64 -5.21 5.27
N MET A 69 0.50 -4.56 5.01
CA MET A 69 0.46 -3.21 4.45
C MET A 69 1.16 -2.20 5.37
N ARG A 70 0.97 -2.31 6.70
CA ARG A 70 1.66 -1.46 7.67
C ARG A 70 3.17 -1.65 7.63
N GLU A 71 3.63 -2.90 7.57
CA GLU A 71 5.06 -3.21 7.47
C GLU A 71 5.66 -2.71 6.14
N LEU A 72 4.93 -2.82 5.03
CA LEU A 72 5.34 -2.27 3.74
C LEU A 72 5.55 -0.76 3.82
N ALA A 73 4.60 -0.03 4.42
CA ALA A 73 4.72 1.41 4.57
C ALA A 73 5.90 1.80 5.47
N GLN A 74 6.08 1.11 6.60
CA GLN A 74 7.24 1.33 7.46
C GLN A 74 8.56 1.03 6.75
N GLY A 75 8.63 -0.07 5.98
CA GLY A 75 9.78 -0.42 5.17
C GLY A 75 10.14 0.66 4.15
N LEU A 76 9.13 1.26 3.51
CA LEU A 76 9.30 2.38 2.57
C LEU A 76 9.82 3.66 3.26
N ARG A 77 9.44 3.93 4.51
CA ARG A 77 9.97 5.07 5.29
C ARG A 77 11.38 4.83 5.80
N THR A 78 11.68 3.60 6.23
CA THR A 78 12.99 3.24 6.82
C THR A 78 14.08 3.03 5.77
N GLN A 79 13.72 2.63 4.54
CA GLN A 79 14.68 2.51 3.44
C GLN A 79 14.53 3.69 2.46
N PRO A 80 15.28 4.79 2.66
CA PRO A 80 15.48 5.76 1.59
C PRO A 80 16.17 5.05 0.42
N ALA A 81 15.78 5.40 -0.80
CA ALA A 81 16.39 4.88 -2.02
C ALA A 81 17.91 5.02 -1.93
N GLY A 82 18.61 3.90 -1.76
CA GLY A 82 20.06 3.88 -1.60
C GLY A 82 20.52 3.15 -0.35
N ARG A 83 20.72 1.85 -0.49
CA ARG A 83 21.67 1.09 0.32
C ARG A 83 22.07 -0.16 -0.48
N SER A 84 23.31 -0.40 -0.88
CA SER A 84 24.56 0.35 -1.01
C SER A 84 25.39 -0.43 -2.03
#